data_AF-A0A3N1XG03-F1
#
_entry.id   AF-A0A3N1XG03-F1
#
_cell.length_a   1.000
_cell.length_b   1.000
_cell.length_c   1.000
_cell.angle_alpha   90.00
_cell.angle_beta   90.00
_cell.angle_gamma   90.00
#
_symmetry.space_group_name_H-M   'P 1'
#
loop_
_entity.id
_entity.type
_entity.pdbx_description
1 polymer ?
#
loop_
_entity_poly.entity_id
_entity_poly.type
_entity_poly.pdbx_seq_one_letter_code
_entity_poly.pdbx_strand_id
1 'polypeptide(L)'
;MGEYCFISGMLTGAVFLFSFVYKVHDKKELPVWLYFDCMISLLVILIATVLIGLNLEGAFWFIHIINPIIVFLYWCFFCNHQNISNPALIATDIIFPLCYLFFAFILRGIWGITPFPASMIFEMGSIENVLLAMAALLVIFLILGYVLHLANWFIYKRFYERK
;
A
#
# COMPACT_ATOMS: atom_id res chain seq x y z
N MET A 1 7.10 -16.06 -16.20
CA MET A 1 7.29 -14.89 -15.33
C MET A 1 6.20 -14.97 -14.27
N GLY A 2 6.55 -15.30 -13.03
CA GLY A 2 5.57 -15.51 -11.96
C GLY A 2 4.95 -14.19 -11.50
N GLU A 3 4.04 -14.29 -10.53
CA GLU A 3 3.04 -13.26 -10.24
C GLU A 3 3.43 -12.51 -8.96
N TYR A 4 3.62 -11.19 -9.04
CA TYR A 4 4.66 -10.55 -8.23
C TYR A 4 4.23 -9.28 -7.46
N CYS A 5 2.92 -9.02 -7.37
CA CYS A 5 2.32 -8.04 -6.45
C CYS A 5 1.33 -8.69 -5.46
N PHE A 6 1.37 -10.02 -5.32
CA PHE A 6 0.35 -10.76 -4.58
C PHE A 6 0.33 -10.47 -3.09
N ILE A 7 1.45 -10.10 -2.45
CA ILE A 7 1.50 -9.98 -0.99
C ILE A 7 0.80 -8.72 -0.50
N SER A 8 1.05 -7.57 -1.09
CA SER A 8 0.34 -6.33 -0.76
C SER A 8 -1.15 -6.44 -1.10
N GLY A 9 -1.48 -7.09 -2.23
CA GLY A 9 -2.87 -7.42 -2.59
C GLY A 9 -3.54 -8.40 -1.62
N MET A 10 -2.84 -9.45 -1.20
CA MET A 10 -3.31 -10.49 -0.29
C MET A 10 -3.47 -9.96 1.13
N LEU A 11 -2.47 -9.22 1.65
CA LEU A 11 -2.53 -8.58 2.96
C LEU A 11 -3.67 -7.56 3.00
N THR A 12 -3.80 -6.73 1.96
CA THR A 12 -4.95 -5.83 1.84
C THR A 12 -6.27 -6.59 1.80
N GLY A 13 -6.37 -7.63 0.98
CA GLY A 13 -7.57 -8.48 0.90
C GLY A 13 -7.94 -9.11 2.24
N ALA A 14 -6.94 -9.60 2.99
CA ALA A 14 -7.12 -10.16 4.32
C ALA A 14 -7.61 -9.11 5.33
N VAL A 15 -7.06 -7.89 5.29
CA VAL A 15 -7.54 -6.78 6.14
C VAL A 15 -8.99 -6.43 5.84
N PHE A 16 -9.36 -6.32 4.56
CA PHE A 16 -10.74 -6.01 4.17
C PHE A 16 -11.72 -7.13 4.53
N LEU A 17 -11.31 -8.41 4.36
CA LEU A 17 -12.12 -9.55 4.78
C LEU A 17 -12.31 -9.57 6.30
N PHE A 18 -11.23 -9.38 7.06
CA PHE A 18 -11.29 -9.29 8.51
C PHE A 18 -12.17 -8.11 8.96
N SER A 19 -12.03 -6.95 8.32
CA SER A 19 -12.88 -5.78 8.58
C SER A 19 -14.36 -6.10 8.40
N PHE A 20 -14.72 -6.79 7.32
CA PHE A 20 -16.10 -7.19 7.06
C PHE A 20 -16.62 -8.12 8.16
N VAL A 21 -15.87 -9.18 8.51
CA VAL A 21 -16.26 -10.13 9.56
C VAL A 21 -16.40 -9.42 10.91
N TYR A 22 -15.43 -8.58 11.26
CA TYR A 22 -15.42 -7.79 12.50
C TYR A 22 -16.62 -6.84 12.58
N LYS A 23 -16.97 -6.17 11.48
CA LYS A 23 -18.15 -5.31 11.41
C LYS A 23 -19.47 -6.10 11.53
N VAL A 24 -19.54 -7.29 10.94
CA VAL A 24 -20.74 -8.13 11.01
C VAL A 24 -20.97 -8.65 12.42
N HIS A 25 -19.92 -9.16 13.07
CA HIS A 25 -19.98 -9.77 14.40
C HIS A 25 -20.00 -8.75 15.55
N ASP A 26 -19.03 -7.82 15.58
CA ASP A 26 -18.83 -6.92 16.71
C ASP A 26 -19.48 -5.56 16.54
N LYS A 27 -20.07 -5.29 15.37
CA LYS A 27 -20.68 -3.99 14.98
C LYS A 27 -19.71 -2.80 15.11
N LYS A 28 -18.41 -3.09 15.02
CA LYS A 28 -17.32 -2.11 15.08
C LYS A 28 -16.60 -2.01 13.74
N GLU A 29 -16.01 -0.87 13.48
CA GLU A 29 -15.17 -0.65 12.30
C GLU A 29 -13.70 -0.69 12.68
N LEU A 30 -12.85 -1.13 11.76
CA LEU A 30 -11.41 -0.98 11.94
C LEU A 30 -11.02 0.50 11.91
N PRO A 31 -9.92 0.88 12.59
CA PRO A 31 -9.36 2.21 12.50
C PRO A 31 -9.08 2.67 11.06
N VAL A 32 -9.33 3.95 10.78
CA VAL A 32 -9.19 4.55 9.44
C VAL A 32 -7.78 4.40 8.87
N TRP A 33 -6.75 4.49 9.72
CA TRP A 33 -5.35 4.37 9.30
C TRP A 33 -5.01 3.00 8.70
N LEU A 34 -5.69 1.91 9.08
CA LEU A 34 -5.47 0.59 8.48
C LEU A 34 -5.92 0.54 7.02
N TYR A 35 -7.04 1.19 6.69
CA TYR A 35 -7.50 1.30 5.30
C TYR A 35 -6.58 2.21 4.49
N PHE A 36 -5.99 3.22 5.14
CA PHE A 36 -4.99 4.07 4.52
C PHE A 36 -3.73 3.28 4.13
N ASP A 37 -3.18 2.47 5.03
CA ASP A 37 -2.02 1.62 4.75
C ASP A 37 -2.29 0.65 3.58
N CYS A 38 -3.49 0.06 3.55
CA CYS A 38 -3.93 -0.78 2.44
C CYS A 38 -3.99 -0.02 1.11
N MET A 39 -4.56 1.18 1.12
CA MET A 39 -4.70 2.03 -0.06
C MET A 39 -3.33 2.45 -0.61
N ILE A 40 -2.41 2.89 0.24
CA ILE A 40 -1.04 3.22 -0.17
C ILE A 40 -0.37 2.00 -0.80
N SER A 41 -0.46 0.84 -0.15
CA SER A 41 0.13 -0.39 -0.65
C SER A 41 -0.38 -0.75 -2.05
N LEU A 42 -1.69 -0.60 -2.31
CA LEU A 42 -2.28 -0.86 -3.62
C LEU A 42 -1.96 0.22 -4.67
N LEU A 43 -1.89 1.50 -4.29
CA LEU A 43 -1.48 2.56 -5.22
C LEU A 43 -0.05 2.36 -5.72
N VAL A 44 0.84 1.85 -4.87
CA VAL A 44 2.21 1.53 -5.27
C VAL A 44 2.23 0.45 -6.33
N ILE A 45 1.41 -0.60 -6.17
CA ILE A 45 1.26 -1.65 -7.17
C ILE A 45 0.78 -1.05 -8.49
N LEU A 46 -0.25 -0.18 -8.45
CA LEU A 46 -0.79 0.47 -9.64
C LEU A 46 0.28 1.30 -10.36
N ILE A 47 0.99 2.16 -9.62
CA ILE A 47 2.04 3.01 -10.19
C ILE A 47 3.16 2.16 -10.80
N ALA A 48 3.63 1.13 -10.09
CA ALA A 48 4.65 0.22 -10.61
C ALA A 48 4.20 -0.49 -11.88
N THR A 49 2.94 -0.94 -11.92
CA THR A 49 2.33 -1.60 -13.08
C THR A 49 2.31 -0.69 -14.30
N VAL A 50 1.89 0.57 -14.12
CA VAL A 50 1.83 1.57 -15.20
C VAL A 50 3.24 1.93 -15.69
N LEU A 51 4.20 2.14 -14.79
CA LEU A 51 5.56 2.55 -15.15
C LEU A 51 6.35 1.46 -15.86
N ILE A 52 6.17 0.19 -15.45
CA ILE A 52 6.87 -0.95 -16.04
C ILE A 52 6.20 -1.40 -17.34
N GLY A 53 4.95 -1.00 -17.58
CA GLY A 53 4.18 -1.44 -18.74
C GLY A 53 3.95 -2.95 -18.73
N LEU A 54 3.62 -3.50 -17.56
CA LEU A 54 3.34 -4.93 -17.42
C LEU A 54 2.22 -5.34 -18.38
N ASN A 55 2.44 -6.43 -19.12
CA ASN A 55 1.41 -6.99 -19.99
C ASN A 55 0.35 -7.69 -19.11
N LEU A 56 -0.85 -7.12 -19.03
CA LEU A 56 -1.91 -7.59 -18.14
C LEU A 56 -2.88 -8.51 -18.88
N GLU A 57 -3.05 -9.74 -18.38
CA GLU A 57 -4.02 -10.70 -18.89
C GLU A 57 -4.96 -11.17 -17.77
N GLY A 58 -6.23 -11.44 -18.09
CA GLY A 58 -7.18 -12.06 -17.15
C GLY A 58 -7.21 -11.42 -15.75
N ALA A 59 -6.98 -12.24 -14.72
CA ALA A 59 -7.04 -11.84 -13.31
C ALA A 59 -6.01 -10.76 -12.90
N PHE A 60 -4.96 -10.55 -13.70
CA PHE A 60 -3.95 -9.53 -13.41
C PHE A 60 -4.50 -8.11 -13.51
N TRP A 61 -5.50 -7.87 -14.36
CA TRP A 61 -6.22 -6.60 -14.42
C TRP A 61 -6.87 -6.26 -13.07
N PHE A 62 -7.45 -7.25 -12.41
CA PHE A 62 -8.10 -7.05 -11.12
C PHE A 62 -7.10 -6.66 -10.03
N ILE A 63 -6.00 -7.40 -9.95
CA ILE A 63 -5.00 -7.22 -8.90
C ILE A 63 -4.26 -5.88 -9.04
N HIS A 64 -3.91 -5.49 -10.27
CA HIS A 64 -2.97 -4.39 -10.50
C HIS A 64 -3.63 -3.07 -10.89
N ILE A 65 -4.87 -3.10 -11.41
CA ILE A 65 -5.58 -1.90 -11.88
C ILE A 65 -6.89 -1.69 -11.13
N ILE A 66 -7.80 -2.66 -11.19
CA ILE A 66 -9.17 -2.49 -10.70
C ILE A 66 -9.20 -2.36 -9.17
N ASN A 67 -8.57 -3.27 -8.44
CA ASN A 67 -8.55 -3.23 -6.96
C ASN A 67 -7.92 -1.95 -6.42
N PRO A 68 -6.74 -1.50 -6.89
CA PRO A 68 -6.20 -0.21 -6.49
C PRO A 68 -7.15 0.97 -6.72
N ILE A 69 -7.81 1.03 -7.88
CA ILE A 69 -8.77 2.12 -8.18
C ILE A 69 -9.97 2.05 -7.23
N ILE A 70 -10.56 0.87 -7.04
CA ILE A 70 -11.72 0.70 -6.16
C ILE A 70 -11.38 1.10 -4.73
N VAL A 71 -10.23 0.66 -4.21
CA VAL A 71 -9.82 0.99 -2.84
C VAL A 71 -9.46 2.47 -2.70
N PHE A 72 -8.86 3.08 -3.73
CA PHE A 72 -8.63 4.52 -3.74
C PHE A 72 -9.93 5.33 -3.69
N LEU A 73 -10.93 4.97 -4.52
CA LEU A 73 -12.23 5.60 -4.49
C LEU A 73 -12.92 5.39 -3.13
N TYR A 74 -12.88 4.17 -2.60
CA TYR A 74 -13.41 3.86 -1.28
C TYR A 74 -12.78 4.77 -0.22
N TRP A 75 -11.46 4.92 -0.23
CA TRP A 75 -10.73 5.79 0.66
C TRP A 75 -11.16 7.27 0.52
N CYS A 76 -11.29 7.79 -0.71
CA CYS A 76 -11.70 9.17 -0.94
C CYS A 76 -13.09 9.52 -0.38
N PHE A 77 -14.03 8.58 -0.41
CA PHE A 77 -15.44 8.84 -0.06
C PHE A 77 -15.83 8.38 1.34
N PHE A 78 -15.18 7.34 1.87
CA PHE A 78 -15.60 6.70 3.12
C PHE A 78 -14.57 6.78 4.26
N CYS A 79 -13.33 7.20 3.99
CA CYS A 79 -12.29 7.30 5.02
C CYS A 79 -12.02 8.77 5.39
N ASN A 80 -12.68 9.26 6.46
CA ASN A 80 -12.40 10.58 7.03
C ASN A 80 -11.15 10.55 7.92
N HIS A 81 -10.07 11.16 7.44
CA HIS A 81 -8.79 11.21 8.17
C HIS A 81 -8.78 12.13 9.40
N GLN A 82 -9.80 12.97 9.59
CA GLN A 82 -9.97 13.71 10.85
C GLN A 82 -10.13 12.79 12.06
N ASN A 83 -10.57 11.54 11.83
CA ASN A 83 -10.70 10.51 12.86
C ASN A 83 -9.35 9.88 13.27
N ILE A 84 -8.24 10.23 12.59
CA ILE A 84 -6.90 9.80 12.96
C ILE A 84 -6.36 10.78 14.01
N SER A 85 -6.56 10.46 15.29
CA SER A 85 -6.19 11.33 16.41
C SER A 85 -4.68 11.44 16.65
N ASN A 86 -3.90 10.47 16.19
CA ASN A 86 -2.44 10.45 16.31
C ASN A 86 -1.79 10.42 14.92
N PRO A 87 -1.18 11.54 14.46
CA PRO A 87 -0.47 11.61 13.18
C PRO A 87 0.72 10.64 13.04
N ALA A 88 1.24 10.07 14.14
CA ALA A 88 2.25 9.03 14.06
C ALA A 88 1.71 7.72 13.46
N LEU A 89 0.39 7.52 13.49
CA LEU A 89 -0.27 6.39 12.82
C LEU A 89 -0.24 6.51 11.29
N ILE A 90 0.09 7.68 10.73
CA ILE A 90 0.30 7.80 9.28
C ILE A 90 1.61 7.13 8.87
N ALA A 91 2.61 7.12 9.76
CA ALA A 91 3.90 6.50 9.50
C ALA A 91 3.86 4.96 9.48
N THR A 92 2.71 4.34 9.72
CA THR A 92 2.53 2.88 9.56
C THR A 92 2.34 2.46 8.10
N ASP A 93 2.13 3.42 7.20
CA ASP A 93 1.97 3.18 5.76
C ASP A 93 3.18 2.48 5.11
N ILE A 94 4.36 2.57 5.73
CA ILE A 94 5.57 1.85 5.33
C ILE A 94 5.58 0.37 5.71
N ILE A 95 4.72 -0.09 6.62
CA ILE A 95 4.76 -1.46 7.14
C ILE A 95 4.54 -2.46 6.02
N PHE A 96 3.52 -2.26 5.18
CA PHE A 96 3.21 -3.19 4.09
C PHE A 96 4.32 -3.22 3.03
N PRO A 97 4.85 -2.07 2.56
CA PRO A 97 6.06 -2.03 1.75
C PRO A 97 7.27 -2.73 2.39
N LEU A 98 7.49 -2.58 3.69
CA LEU A 98 8.57 -3.27 4.40
C LEU A 98 8.38 -4.78 4.44
N CYS A 99 7.17 -5.26 4.75
CA CYS A 99 6.84 -6.68 4.69
C CYS A 99 7.07 -7.26 3.28
N TYR A 100 6.72 -6.50 2.25
CA TYR A 100 6.96 -6.86 0.87
C TYR A 100 8.46 -7.01 0.55
N LEU A 101 9.27 -6.00 0.90
CA LEU A 101 10.72 -6.04 0.70
C LEU A 101 11.40 -7.14 1.51
N PHE A 102 10.98 -7.35 2.76
CA PHE A 102 11.50 -8.40 3.62
C PHE A 102 11.22 -9.80 3.06
N PHE A 103 9.99 -10.03 2.58
CA PHE A 103 9.65 -11.29 1.94
C PHE A 103 10.46 -11.51 0.66
N ALA A 104 10.64 -10.45 -0.14
CA ALA A 104 11.46 -10.51 -1.35
C ALA A 104 12.92 -10.85 -1.05
N PHE A 105 13.47 -10.30 0.04
CA PHE A 105 14.81 -10.63 0.53
C PHE A 105 14.93 -12.11 0.91
N ILE A 106 13.95 -12.67 1.62
CA ILE A 106 13.92 -14.10 1.96
C ILE A 106 13.89 -14.95 0.69
N LEU A 107 12.99 -14.65 -0.26
CA LEU A 107 12.88 -15.42 -1.49
C LEU A 107 14.16 -15.38 -2.33
N ARG A 108 14.84 -14.23 -2.37
CA ARG A 108 16.16 -14.13 -3.01
C ARG A 108 17.18 -15.05 -2.35
N GLY A 109 17.19 -15.13 -1.02
CA GLY A 109 18.07 -16.04 -0.30
C GLY A 109 17.82 -17.52 -0.60
N ILE A 110 16.55 -17.91 -0.81
CA ILE A 110 16.16 -19.30 -1.06
C ILE A 110 16.34 -19.68 -2.54
N TRP A 111 15.92 -18.81 -3.47
CA TRP A 111 15.83 -19.13 -4.90
C TRP A 111 16.90 -18.44 -5.76
N GLY A 112 17.69 -17.54 -5.20
CA GLY A 112 18.74 -16.80 -5.92
C GLY A 112 18.22 -15.77 -6.92
N ILE A 113 16.90 -15.56 -7.00
CA ILE A 113 16.26 -14.63 -7.93
C ILE A 113 15.57 -13.51 -7.16
N THR A 114 15.57 -12.30 -7.72
CA THR A 114 14.69 -11.22 -7.25
C THR A 114 13.32 -11.42 -7.88
N PRO A 115 12.32 -11.87 -7.11
CA PRO A 115 11.04 -12.22 -7.71
C PRO A 115 10.28 -10.99 -8.19
N PHE A 116 10.62 -9.79 -7.72
CA PHE A 116 9.78 -8.60 -7.93
C PHE A 116 10.54 -7.40 -8.50
N PRO A 117 9.88 -6.52 -9.28
CA PRO A 117 10.53 -5.30 -9.78
C PRO A 117 11.11 -4.40 -8.69
N ALA A 118 10.35 -4.17 -7.60
CA ALA A 118 10.86 -3.39 -6.47
C ALA A 118 11.98 -4.12 -5.69
N SER A 119 12.10 -5.45 -5.83
CA SER A 119 13.19 -6.23 -5.25
C SER A 119 14.48 -6.21 -6.06
N MET A 120 14.47 -5.64 -7.27
CA MET A 120 15.69 -5.35 -8.03
C MET A 120 16.62 -4.36 -7.29
N ILE A 121 16.09 -3.67 -6.27
CA ILE A 121 16.89 -2.92 -5.31
C ILE A 121 18.02 -3.76 -4.69
N PHE A 122 17.82 -5.09 -4.54
CA PHE A 122 18.82 -6.01 -4.01
C PHE A 122 19.91 -6.41 -5.01
N GLU A 123 19.83 -5.94 -6.27
CA GLU A 123 20.82 -6.20 -7.32
C GLU A 123 21.74 -5.00 -7.59
N MET A 124 21.62 -3.91 -6.83
CA MET A 124 22.38 -2.65 -7.03
C MET A 124 23.89 -2.72 -6.67
N GLY A 125 24.48 -3.92 -6.68
CA GLY A 125 25.92 -4.18 -6.60
C GLY A 125 26.57 -4.05 -5.21
N SER A 126 26.21 -3.04 -4.42
CA SER A 126 26.76 -2.82 -3.07
C SER A 126 25.66 -2.73 -2.01
N ILE A 127 25.93 -3.22 -0.80
CA ILE A 127 24.97 -3.17 0.32
C ILE A 127 24.63 -1.73 0.72
N GLU A 128 25.57 -0.79 0.56
CA GLU A 128 25.36 0.64 0.81
C GLU A 128 24.30 1.22 -0.14
N ASN A 129 24.36 0.87 -1.43
CA ASN A 129 23.36 1.31 -2.41
C ASN A 129 21.99 0.72 -2.12
N VAL A 130 21.92 -0.55 -1.69
CA VAL A 130 20.66 -1.19 -1.27
C VAL A 130 20.06 -0.43 -0.08
N LEU A 131 20.84 -0.20 0.97
CA LEU A 131 20.37 0.49 2.18
C LEU A 131 19.93 1.93 1.87
N LEU A 132 20.68 2.66 1.04
CA LEU A 132 20.34 4.01 0.63
C LEU A 132 19.02 4.05 -0.15
N ALA A 133 18.85 3.14 -1.13
CA ALA A 133 17.63 3.06 -1.92
C ALA A 133 16.42 2.66 -1.05
N MET A 134 16.60 1.76 -0.08
CA MET A 134 15.54 1.37 0.85
C MET A 134 15.13 2.55 1.75
N ALA A 135 16.12 3.27 2.30
CA ALA A 135 15.88 4.46 3.10
C ALA A 135 15.15 5.56 2.29
N ALA A 136 15.58 5.79 1.05
CA ALA A 136 14.93 6.74 0.15
C ALA A 136 13.47 6.36 -0.13
N LEU A 137 13.21 5.07 -0.41
CA LEU A 137 11.85 4.57 -0.65
C LEU A 137 10.95 4.75 0.58
N LEU A 138 11.47 4.46 1.78
CA LEU A 138 10.75 4.68 3.04
C LEU A 138 10.40 6.15 3.25
N VAL A 139 11.35 7.05 3.03
CA VAL A 139 11.12 8.50 3.14
C VAL A 139 10.07 8.96 2.14
N ILE A 140 10.11 8.46 0.90
CA ILE A 140 9.10 8.77 -0.13
C ILE A 140 7.71 8.33 0.33
N PHE A 141 7.58 7.11 0.88
CA PHE A 141 6.29 6.64 1.40
C PHE A 141 5.77 7.50 2.53
N LEU A 142 6.61 7.81 3.53
CA LEU A 142 6.21 8.68 4.64
C LEU A 142 5.74 10.06 4.13
N ILE A 143 6.48 10.69 3.22
CA ILE A 143 6.11 11.98 2.64
C ILE A 143 4.76 11.86 1.92
N LEU A 144 4.59 10.85 1.08
CA LEU A 144 3.34 10.59 0.36
C LEU A 144 2.18 10.37 1.34
N GLY A 145 2.41 9.61 2.41
CA GLY A 145 1.48 9.34 3.49
C GLY A 145 0.93 10.62 4.10
N TYR A 146 1.84 11.50 4.55
CA TYR A 146 1.46 12.78 5.14
C TYR A 146 0.79 13.73 4.14
N VAL A 147 1.26 13.78 2.88
CA VAL A 147 0.64 14.60 1.83
C VAL A 147 -0.80 14.17 1.58
N LEU A 148 -1.06 12.86 1.47
CA LEU A 148 -2.40 12.33 1.24
C LEU A 148 -3.30 12.48 2.46
N HIS A 149 -2.75 12.35 3.68
CA HIS A 149 -3.48 12.66 4.90
C HIS A 149 -3.94 14.12 4.92
N LEU A 150 -3.06 15.06 4.61
CA LEU A 150 -3.41 16.49 4.53
C LEU A 150 -4.43 16.75 3.42
N ALA A 151 -4.27 16.15 2.25
CA ALA A 151 -5.23 16.30 1.15
C ALA A 151 -6.63 15.81 1.53
N ASN A 152 -6.74 14.62 2.14
CA ASN A 152 -8.00 14.09 2.64
C ASN A 152 -8.63 15.03 3.69
N TRP A 153 -7.82 15.52 4.63
CA TRP A 153 -8.28 16.46 5.65
C TRP A 153 -8.88 17.74 5.04
N PHE A 154 -8.23 18.33 4.02
CA PHE A 154 -8.75 19.51 3.33
C PHE A 154 -10.06 19.23 2.59
N ILE A 155 -10.18 18.07 1.94
CA ILE A 155 -11.39 17.65 1.23
C ILE A 155 -12.54 17.52 2.22
N TYR A 156 -12.39 16.76 3.31
CA TYR A 156 -13.46 16.55 4.27
C TYR A 156 -13.88 17.83 4.99
N LYS A 157 -12.90 18.65 5.41
CA LYS A 157 -13.17 19.96 6.01
C LYS A 157 -13.96 20.88 5.08
N ARG A 158 -13.68 20.86 3.77
CA ARG A 158 -14.33 21.75 2.81
C ARG A 158 -15.71 21.27 2.38
N PHE A 159 -15.90 19.96 2.21
CA PHE A 159 -17.10 19.40 1.59
C PHE A 159 -18.11 18.82 2.59
N TYR A 160 -17.68 18.40 3.78
CA TYR A 160 -18.54 17.70 4.74
C TYR A 160 -18.85 18.50 6.00
N GLU A 161 -17.95 19.37 6.49
CA GLU A 161 -18.25 20.25 7.65
C GLU A 161 -19.07 21.50 7.31
N ARG A 162 -19.30 21.79 6.02
CA ARG A 162 -20.13 22.91 5.57
C ARG A 162 -21.62 22.56 5.37
N LYS A 163 -22.02 21.35 5.75
CA LYS A 163 -23.43 20.91 5.81
C LYS A 163 -23.89 20.88 7.25
#